data_AF-A0A937AM39-F1
#
_entry.id   AF-A0A937AM39-F1
#
_cell.length_a   1.000
_cell.length_b   1.000
_cell.length_c   1.000
_cell.angle_alpha   90.00
_cell.angle_beta   90.00
_cell.angle_gamma   90.00
#
_symmetry.space_group_name_H-M   'P 1'
#
loop_
_entity.id
_entity.type
_entity.pdbx_description
1 polymer ?
#
loop_
_entity_poly.entity_id
_entity_poly.type
_entity_poly.pdbx_seq_one_letter_code
_entity_poly.pdbx_strand_id
1 'polypeptide(L)'
;MEVEAQQVEKYPFLVRFLAKLISYVLHPLFVPTYIFLLLMYTVPYEFSGITDWQLKMRLFGLFWLTAFFPAFAVFLLWRLKFSESIFLRTQKERIIPYVITMFFYWWMYYLSRNFTDQPAVLKFFFMGIFIASSIGLVCNNFFKISLHGIGMGGALTAIVLFSFYYQLP
;
A
#
# COMPACT_ATOMS: atom_id res chain seq x y z
N MET A 1 16.51 33.68 25.90
CA MET A 1 15.28 33.05 25.37
C MET A 1 15.32 31.60 25.81
N GLU A 2 14.56 31.29 26.85
CA GLU A 2 14.36 29.92 27.31
C GLU A 2 13.64 29.17 26.18
N VAL A 3 14.29 28.15 25.64
CA VAL A 3 13.62 27.19 24.77
C VAL A 3 12.69 26.43 25.70
N GLU A 4 11.40 26.79 25.67
CA GLU A 4 10.34 26.03 26.35
C GLU A 4 10.53 24.56 25.99
N ALA A 5 10.94 23.78 26.99
CA ALA A 5 11.00 22.34 26.89
C ALA A 5 9.57 21.87 26.65
N GLN A 6 9.27 21.57 25.38
CA GLN A 6 8.00 21.01 24.95
C GLN A 6 7.69 19.81 25.87
N GLN A 7 6.74 19.99 26.80
CA GLN A 7 6.32 18.95 27.71
C GLN A 7 5.70 17.84 26.85
N VAL A 8 6.43 16.73 26.68
CA VAL A 8 5.90 15.56 25.99
C VAL A 8 4.85 14.96 26.90
N GLU A 9 3.58 15.33 26.69
CA GLU A 9 2.46 14.70 27.40
C GLU A 9 2.59 13.18 27.31
N LYS A 10 2.80 12.54 28.47
CA LYS A 10 2.87 11.10 28.57
C LYS A 10 1.45 10.52 28.50
N TYR A 11 0.93 10.37 27.29
CA TYR A 11 -0.31 9.62 27.06
C TYR A 11 -0.26 8.25 27.76
N PRO A 12 -1.39 7.77 28.33
CA PRO A 12 -1.45 6.46 28.99
C PRO A 12 -0.96 5.33 28.08
N PHE A 13 -0.38 4.28 28.67
CA PHE A 13 0.15 3.12 27.93
C PHE A 13 -0.88 2.55 26.93
N LEU A 14 -2.12 2.41 27.37
CA LEU A 14 -3.21 1.87 26.55
C LEU A 14 -3.44 2.71 25.28
N VAL A 15 -3.48 4.05 25.41
CA VAL A 15 -3.68 4.96 24.28
C VAL A 15 -2.52 4.83 23.28
N ARG A 16 -1.28 4.77 23.76
CA ARG A 16 -0.10 4.60 22.92
C ARG A 16 -0.08 3.25 22.20
N PHE A 17 -0.47 2.19 22.90
CA PHE A 17 -0.55 0.84 22.33
C PHE A 17 -1.61 0.79 21.21
N LEU A 18 -2.82 1.26 21.48
CA LEU A 18 -3.91 1.30 20.50
C LEU A 18 -3.55 2.16 19.29
N ALA A 19 -2.97 3.34 19.50
CA ALA A 19 -2.54 4.22 18.40
C ALA A 19 -1.51 3.55 17.49
N LYS A 20 -0.52 2.84 18.07
CA LYS A 20 0.46 2.08 17.28
C LYS A 20 -0.19 0.93 16.52
N LEU A 21 -1.05 0.16 17.18
CA LEU A 21 -1.73 -0.96 16.55
C LEU A 21 -2.57 -0.50 15.35
N ILE A 22 -3.38 0.55 15.53
CA ILE A 22 -4.18 1.15 14.46
C ILE A 22 -3.27 1.64 13.33
N SER A 23 -2.17 2.32 13.65
CA SER A 23 -1.22 2.82 12.64
C SER A 23 -0.56 1.71 11.83
N TYR A 24 -0.26 0.57 12.47
CA TYR A 24 0.31 -0.59 11.78
C TYR A 24 -0.73 -1.29 10.90
N VAL A 25 -1.95 -1.50 11.39
CA VAL A 25 -3.02 -2.15 10.61
C VAL A 25 -3.42 -1.26 9.43
N LEU A 26 -3.65 0.03 9.66
CA LEU A 26 -4.05 0.98 8.60
C LEU A 26 -2.88 1.52 7.78
N HIS A 27 -1.73 0.84 7.81
CA HIS A 27 -0.57 1.27 7.05
C HIS A 27 -0.87 1.18 5.54
N PRO A 28 -0.54 2.21 4.73
CA PRO A 28 -0.86 2.28 3.30
C PRO A 28 -0.34 1.10 2.48
N LEU A 29 0.70 0.44 2.97
CA LEU A 29 1.28 -0.76 2.35
C LEU A 29 0.26 -1.92 2.21
N PHE A 30 -0.72 -2.00 3.12
CA PHE A 30 -1.74 -3.04 3.12
C PHE A 30 -2.97 -2.68 2.28
N VAL A 31 -3.03 -1.46 1.71
CA VAL A 31 -4.16 -1.00 0.90
C VAL A 31 -4.51 -1.97 -0.25
N PRO A 32 -3.55 -2.46 -1.06
CA PRO A 32 -3.89 -3.39 -2.12
C PRO A 32 -4.54 -4.69 -1.62
N THR A 33 -4.09 -5.18 -0.47
CA THR A 33 -4.67 -6.36 0.19
C THR A 33 -6.08 -6.08 0.68
N TYR A 34 -6.32 -4.93 1.30
CA TYR A 34 -7.66 -4.55 1.75
C TYR A 34 -8.63 -4.34 0.60
N ILE A 35 -8.19 -3.74 -0.51
CA ILE A 35 -9.00 -3.58 -1.71
C ILE A 35 -9.40 -4.94 -2.30
N PHE A 36 -8.46 -5.89 -2.37
CA PHE A 36 -8.76 -7.23 -2.86
C PHE A 36 -9.77 -7.95 -1.97
N LEU A 37 -9.58 -7.89 -0.63
CA LEU A 37 -10.52 -8.45 0.34
C LEU A 37 -11.91 -7.79 0.27
N LEU A 38 -11.96 -6.47 0.08
CA LEU A 38 -13.21 -5.74 -0.09
C LEU A 38 -13.98 -6.28 -1.30
N LEU A 39 -13.33 -6.48 -2.44
CA LEU A 39 -13.98 -7.03 -3.63
C LEU A 39 -14.41 -8.49 -3.44
N MET A 40 -13.59 -9.32 -2.78
CA MET A 40 -13.98 -10.70 -2.44
C MET A 40 -15.27 -10.74 -1.61
N TYR A 41 -15.47 -9.75 -0.72
CA TYR A 41 -16.64 -9.68 0.14
C TYR A 41 -17.86 -9.03 -0.54
N THR A 42 -17.66 -7.94 -1.28
CA THR A 42 -18.75 -7.12 -1.84
C THR A 42 -19.24 -7.62 -3.20
N VAL A 43 -18.34 -8.18 -4.03
CA VAL A 43 -18.65 -8.68 -5.38
C VAL A 43 -18.10 -10.09 -5.60
N PRO A 44 -18.46 -11.09 -4.77
CA PRO A 44 -17.93 -12.44 -4.87
C PRO A 44 -18.22 -13.13 -6.22
N TYR A 45 -19.29 -12.72 -6.91
CA TYR A 45 -19.67 -13.28 -8.21
C TYR A 45 -18.62 -13.05 -9.31
N GLU A 46 -17.81 -11.99 -9.21
CA GLU A 46 -16.69 -11.70 -10.13
C GLU A 46 -15.54 -12.73 -10.00
N PHE A 47 -15.52 -13.50 -8.92
CA PHE A 47 -14.51 -14.53 -8.65
C PHE A 47 -15.07 -15.95 -8.85
N SER A 48 -16.29 -16.10 -9.37
CA SER A 48 -16.99 -17.40 -9.47
C SER A 48 -16.27 -18.43 -10.36
N GLY A 49 -15.41 -17.99 -11.29
CA GLY A 49 -14.57 -18.86 -12.12
C GLY A 49 -13.30 -19.38 -11.45
N ILE A 50 -13.04 -19.00 -10.19
CA ILE A 50 -11.82 -19.35 -9.45
C ILE A 50 -12.19 -20.31 -8.31
N THR A 51 -11.40 -21.38 -8.14
CA THR A 51 -11.56 -22.25 -6.96
C THR A 51 -11.16 -21.53 -5.66
N ASP A 52 -11.78 -21.87 -4.53
CA ASP A 52 -11.45 -21.28 -3.22
C ASP A 52 -9.95 -21.31 -2.89
N TRP A 53 -9.28 -22.41 -3.24
CA TRP A 53 -7.84 -22.55 -3.04
C TRP A 53 -7.04 -21.57 -3.90
N GLN A 54 -7.36 -21.47 -5.19
CA GLN A 54 -6.71 -20.52 -6.10
C GLN A 54 -6.95 -19.07 -5.67
N LEU A 55 -8.16 -18.74 -5.22
CA LEU A 55 -8.47 -17.39 -4.73
C LEU A 55 -7.64 -17.04 -3.48
N LYS A 56 -7.50 -17.97 -2.53
CA LYS A 56 -6.63 -17.81 -1.36
C LYS A 56 -5.15 -17.66 -1.76
N MET A 57 -4.69 -18.43 -2.75
CA MET A 57 -3.32 -18.31 -3.28
C MET A 57 -3.09 -16.98 -4.00
N ARG A 58 -4.09 -16.43 -4.69
CA ARG A 58 -4.02 -15.09 -5.28
C ARG A 58 -3.92 -14.01 -4.22
N LEU A 59 -4.75 -14.07 -3.19
CA LEU A 59 -4.68 -13.14 -2.06
C LEU A 59 -3.31 -13.22 -1.36
N PHE A 60 -2.82 -14.44 -1.12
CA PHE A 60 -1.50 -14.67 -0.53
C PHE A 60 -0.38 -14.08 -1.41
N GLY A 61 -0.37 -14.39 -2.71
CA GLY A 61 0.61 -13.88 -3.67
C GLY A 61 0.56 -12.35 -3.80
N LEU A 62 -0.64 -11.77 -3.81
CA LEU A 62 -0.84 -10.31 -3.81
C LEU A 62 -0.21 -9.69 -2.57
N PHE A 63 -0.54 -10.17 -1.38
CA PHE A 63 0.06 -9.65 -0.14
C PHE A 63 1.58 -9.75 -0.18
N TRP A 64 2.11 -10.88 -0.65
CA TRP A 64 3.55 -11.10 -0.73
C TRP A 64 4.22 -10.08 -1.65
N LEU A 65 3.60 -9.83 -2.81
CA LEU A 65 4.12 -8.95 -3.84
C LEU A 65 3.98 -7.47 -3.48
N THR A 66 2.81 -7.05 -3.00
CA THR A 66 2.50 -5.62 -2.83
C THR A 66 2.83 -5.09 -1.44
N ALA A 67 2.99 -5.96 -0.44
CA ALA A 67 3.28 -5.57 0.93
C ALA A 67 4.58 -6.19 1.47
N PHE A 68 4.68 -7.52 1.51
CA PHE A 68 5.80 -8.19 2.15
C PHE A 68 7.14 -7.85 1.48
N PHE A 69 7.28 -8.04 0.16
CA PHE A 69 8.56 -7.79 -0.51
C PHE A 69 9.01 -6.32 -0.45
N PRO A 70 8.14 -5.31 -0.70
CA PRO A 70 8.52 -3.91 -0.49
C PRO A 70 8.96 -3.60 0.95
N ALA A 71 8.22 -4.07 1.96
CA ALA A 71 8.61 -3.87 3.36
C ALA A 71 9.92 -4.57 3.71
N PHE A 72 10.08 -5.81 3.24
CA PHE A 72 11.29 -6.58 3.46
C PHE A 72 12.50 -5.92 2.80
N ALA A 73 12.33 -5.33 1.61
CA ALA A 73 13.38 -4.55 0.97
C ALA A 73 13.76 -3.31 1.78
N VAL A 74 12.80 -2.54 2.30
CA VAL A 74 13.07 -1.40 3.21
C VAL A 74 13.80 -1.86 4.47
N PHE A 75 13.39 -2.99 5.04
CA PHE A 75 14.07 -3.60 6.18
C PHE A 75 15.53 -3.94 5.86
N LEU A 76 15.80 -4.57 4.71
CA LEU A 76 17.15 -4.90 4.27
C LEU A 76 18.00 -3.64 4.04
N LEU A 77 17.47 -2.61 3.39
CA LEU A 77 18.19 -1.34 3.19
C LEU A 77 18.65 -0.73 4.51
N TRP A 78 17.78 -0.76 5.52
CA TRP A 78 18.14 -0.30 6.86
C TRP A 78 19.17 -1.22 7.53
N ARG A 79 19.01 -2.55 7.48
CA ARG A 79 19.93 -3.50 8.14
C ARG A 79 21.31 -3.54 7.49
N LEU A 80 21.39 -3.29 6.19
CA LEU A 80 22.64 -3.23 5.43
C LEU A 80 23.29 -1.83 5.47
N LYS A 81 22.74 -0.89 6.25
CA LYS A 81 23.24 0.48 6.43
C LYS A 81 23.23 1.33 5.16
N PHE A 82 22.35 1.02 4.21
CA PHE A 82 22.06 1.91 3.07
C PHE A 82 21.10 3.05 3.44
N SER A 83 20.40 2.94 4.58
CA SER A 83 19.58 4.00 5.17
C SER A 83 19.84 4.09 6.68
N GLU A 84 19.79 5.30 7.23
CA GLU A 84 19.98 5.55 8.66
C GLU A 84 18.79 5.06 9.50
N SER A 85 17.60 4.95 8.90
CA SER A 85 16.37 4.66 9.63
C SER A 85 15.33 3.96 8.75
N ILE A 86 14.66 2.96 9.33
CA ILE A 86 13.49 2.30 8.72
C ILE A 86 12.34 3.27 8.38
N PHE A 87 12.33 4.46 8.98
CA PHE A 87 11.31 5.49 8.77
C PHE A 87 11.56 6.40 7.56
N LEU A 88 12.63 6.17 6.78
CA LEU A 88 12.92 6.87 5.51
C LEU A 88 12.83 8.41 5.66
N ARG A 89 13.73 8.97 6.46
CA ARG A 89 13.64 10.36 6.95
C ARG A 89 13.89 11.37 5.84
N THR A 90 14.73 11.04 4.86
CA THR A 90 15.09 11.93 3.75
C THR A 90 14.44 11.52 2.43
N GLN A 91 14.38 12.45 1.46
CA GLN A 91 13.91 12.15 0.11
C GLN A 91 14.80 11.13 -0.60
N LYS A 92 16.13 11.24 -0.41
CA LYS A 92 17.13 10.35 -1.03
C LYS A 92 16.93 8.89 -0.58
N GLU A 93 16.70 8.67 0.71
CA GLU A 93 16.41 7.34 1.26
C GLU A 93 15.13 6.72 0.70
N ARG A 94 14.19 7.52 0.17
CA ARG A 94 12.92 7.04 -0.40
C ARG A 94 13.02 6.60 -1.84
N ILE A 95 14.07 7.00 -2.58
CA ILE A 95 14.21 6.69 -4.01
C ILE A 95 14.23 5.18 -4.23
N ILE A 96 15.09 4.45 -3.51
CA ILE A 96 15.20 2.99 -3.64
C ILE A 96 13.89 2.29 -3.22
N PRO A 97 13.29 2.59 -2.04
CA PRO A 97 11.96 2.09 -1.67
C PRO A 97 10.86 2.36 -2.72
N TYR A 98 10.84 3.55 -3.33
CA TYR A 98 9.90 3.87 -4.41
C TYR A 98 10.10 2.96 -5.61
N VAL A 99 11.33 2.82 -6.10
CA VAL A 99 11.63 2.00 -7.28
C VAL A 99 11.25 0.53 -7.04
N ILE A 100 11.57 -0.02 -5.88
CA ILE A 100 11.23 -1.39 -5.52
C ILE A 100 9.72 -1.59 -5.44
N THR A 101 9.00 -0.69 -4.75
CA THR A 101 7.54 -0.76 -4.62
C THR A 101 6.87 -0.63 -5.98
N MET A 102 7.33 0.32 -6.81
CA MET A 102 6.85 0.56 -8.16
C MET A 102 7.06 -0.66 -9.06
N PHE A 103 8.21 -1.33 -8.98
CA PHE A 103 8.47 -2.56 -9.70
C PHE A 103 7.46 -3.66 -9.33
N PHE A 104 7.21 -3.87 -8.04
CA PHE A 104 6.25 -4.89 -7.60
C PHE A 104 4.80 -4.53 -7.95
N TYR A 105 4.43 -3.26 -7.94
CA TYR A 105 3.11 -2.80 -8.38
C TYR A 105 2.92 -3.00 -9.89
N TRP A 106 3.96 -2.71 -10.68
CA TRP A 106 3.96 -3.02 -12.11
C TRP A 106 3.82 -4.54 -12.35
N TRP A 107 4.56 -5.36 -11.60
CA TRP A 107 4.46 -6.82 -11.71
C TRP A 107 3.06 -7.32 -11.34
N MET A 108 2.44 -6.77 -10.30
CA MET A 108 1.07 -7.11 -9.91
C MET A 108 0.07 -6.72 -11.00
N TYR A 109 0.24 -5.55 -11.61
CA TYR A 109 -0.54 -5.14 -12.78
C TYR A 109 -0.34 -6.13 -13.94
N TYR A 110 0.90 -6.52 -14.23
CA TYR A 110 1.21 -7.49 -15.27
C TYR A 110 0.54 -8.85 -15.03
N LEU A 111 0.54 -9.36 -13.80
CA LEU A 111 -0.20 -10.58 -13.47
C LEU A 111 -1.71 -10.37 -13.66
N SER A 112 -2.25 -9.31 -13.07
CA SER A 112 -3.69 -9.02 -13.10
C SER A 112 -4.25 -8.78 -14.50
N ARG A 113 -3.47 -8.24 -15.44
CA ARG A 113 -3.92 -8.05 -16.83
C ARG A 113 -3.97 -9.36 -17.63
N ASN A 114 -3.26 -10.40 -17.17
CA ASN A 114 -3.15 -11.70 -17.83
C ASN A 114 -4.08 -12.75 -17.21
N PHE A 115 -4.58 -12.52 -15.99
CA PHE A 115 -5.65 -13.33 -15.42
C PHE A 115 -6.98 -13.04 -16.11
N THR A 116 -7.59 -14.06 -16.71
CA THR A 116 -8.86 -13.97 -17.44
C THR A 116 -10.09 -14.15 -16.54
N ASP A 117 -9.87 -14.62 -15.33
CA ASP A 117 -10.86 -15.03 -14.33
C ASP A 117 -10.86 -14.10 -13.10
N GLN A 118 -10.33 -12.88 -13.22
CA GLN A 118 -10.29 -11.88 -12.14
C GLN A 118 -11.05 -10.61 -12.55
N PRO A 119 -11.72 -9.91 -11.61
CA PRO A 119 -12.42 -8.66 -11.90
C PRO A 119 -11.55 -7.62 -12.62
N ALA A 120 -12.08 -7.03 -13.69
CA ALA A 120 -11.38 -6.04 -14.50
C ALA A 120 -10.97 -4.79 -13.67
N VAL A 121 -11.75 -4.44 -12.65
CA VAL A 121 -11.44 -3.31 -11.76
C VAL A 121 -10.09 -3.45 -11.06
N LEU A 122 -9.65 -4.68 -10.75
CA LEU A 122 -8.35 -4.92 -10.11
C LEU A 122 -7.19 -4.62 -11.07
N LYS A 123 -7.35 -4.92 -12.37
CA LYS A 123 -6.36 -4.55 -13.38
C LYS A 123 -6.17 -3.03 -13.41
N PHE A 124 -7.26 -2.27 -13.42
CA PHE A 124 -7.19 -0.79 -13.40
C PHE A 124 -6.61 -0.25 -12.09
N PHE A 125 -6.96 -0.86 -10.96
CA PHE A 125 -6.42 -0.50 -9.67
C PHE A 125 -4.91 -0.67 -9.58
N PHE A 126 -4.37 -1.83 -9.99
CA PHE A 126 -2.94 -2.07 -9.96
C PHE A 126 -2.18 -1.16 -10.92
N MET A 127 -2.77 -0.85 -12.08
CA MET A 127 -2.23 0.17 -12.98
C MET A 127 -2.22 1.54 -12.30
N GLY A 128 -3.30 1.91 -11.63
CA GLY A 128 -3.45 3.19 -10.92
C GLY A 128 -2.40 3.37 -9.83
N ILE A 129 -2.20 2.38 -8.96
CA ILE A 129 -1.17 2.46 -7.90
C ILE A 129 0.25 2.46 -8.48
N PHE A 130 0.48 1.77 -9.61
CA PHE A 130 1.76 1.82 -10.31
C PHE A 130 2.03 3.24 -10.79
N ILE A 131 1.11 3.84 -11.55
CA ILE A 131 1.23 5.22 -12.06
C ILE A 131 1.36 6.22 -10.89
N ALA A 132 0.54 6.09 -9.85
CA ALA A 132 0.60 6.96 -8.67
C ALA A 132 1.96 6.87 -7.97
N SER A 133 2.55 5.68 -7.86
CA SER A 133 3.89 5.48 -7.30
C SER A 133 4.99 6.05 -8.20
N SER A 134 4.84 5.95 -9.53
CA SER A 134 5.76 6.56 -10.51
C SER A 134 5.75 8.09 -10.43
N ILE A 135 4.55 8.70 -10.39
CA ILE A 135 4.40 10.14 -10.18
C ILE A 135 4.96 10.53 -8.81
N GLY A 136 4.68 9.73 -7.78
CA GLY A 136 5.21 9.93 -6.43
C GLY A 136 6.74 9.96 -6.39
N LEU A 137 7.41 9.06 -7.11
CA LEU A 137 8.86 9.05 -7.26
C LEU A 137 9.37 10.33 -7.94
N VAL A 138 8.75 10.75 -9.05
CA VAL A 138 9.14 11.98 -9.77
C VAL A 138 8.95 13.21 -8.87
N CYS A 139 7.81 13.34 -8.20
CA CYS A 139 7.52 14.44 -7.28
C CYS A 139 8.47 14.44 -6.06
N ASN A 140 8.87 13.26 -5.57
CA ASN A 140 9.78 13.12 -4.43
C ASN A 140 11.16 13.74 -4.67
N ASN A 141 11.57 13.96 -5.94
CA ASN A 141 12.80 14.67 -6.27
C ASN A 141 12.72 16.18 -6.01
N PHE A 142 11.52 16.76 -5.93
CA PHE A 142 11.32 18.20 -5.72
C PHE A 142 10.91 18.51 -4.27
N PHE A 143 10.00 17.71 -3.70
CA PHE A 143 9.51 17.90 -2.33
C PHE A 143 9.17 16.57 -1.67
N LYS A 144 9.16 16.53 -0.33
CA LYS A 144 8.97 15.30 0.44
C LYS A 144 7.48 14.92 0.44
N ILE A 145 7.03 14.25 -0.61
CA ILE A 145 5.63 13.84 -0.77
C ILE A 145 5.21 12.82 0.32
N SER A 146 3.94 12.87 0.71
CA SER A 146 3.38 11.95 1.71
C SER A 146 3.07 10.59 1.09
N LEU A 147 3.83 9.56 1.48
CA LEU A 147 3.59 8.16 1.09
C LEU A 147 2.21 7.67 1.57
N HIS A 148 1.80 8.09 2.77
CA HIS A 148 0.46 7.77 3.30
C HIS A 148 -0.62 8.48 2.49
N GLY A 149 -0.38 9.72 2.06
CA GLY A 149 -1.30 10.46 1.20
C GLY A 149 -1.52 9.76 -0.14
N ILE A 150 -0.45 9.29 -0.80
CA ILE A 150 -0.56 8.53 -2.06
C ILE A 150 -1.37 7.26 -1.84
N GLY A 151 -1.04 6.47 -0.80
CA GLY A 151 -1.72 5.21 -0.52
C GLY A 151 -3.21 5.39 -0.17
N MET A 152 -3.54 6.34 0.71
CA MET A 152 -4.93 6.61 1.11
C MET A 152 -5.74 7.24 -0.03
N GLY A 153 -5.14 8.14 -0.81
CA GLY A 153 -5.79 8.70 -2.00
C GLY A 153 -6.08 7.64 -3.06
N GLY A 154 -5.16 6.69 -3.26
CA GLY A 154 -5.37 5.52 -4.11
C GLY A 154 -6.50 4.62 -3.60
N ALA A 155 -6.54 4.32 -2.30
CA ALA A 155 -7.63 3.58 -1.67
C ALA A 155 -8.99 4.26 -1.87
N LEU A 156 -9.09 5.55 -1.57
CA LEU A 156 -10.32 6.32 -1.70
C LEU A 156 -10.82 6.33 -3.14
N THR A 157 -9.93 6.62 -4.10
CA THR A 157 -10.27 6.62 -5.52
C THR A 157 -10.74 5.25 -6.00
N ALA A 158 -10.08 4.17 -5.56
CA ALA A 158 -10.48 2.81 -5.88
C ALA A 158 -11.90 2.51 -5.37
N ILE A 159 -12.18 2.80 -4.09
CA ILE A 159 -13.49 2.57 -3.47
C ILE A 159 -14.57 3.33 -4.24
N VAL A 160 -14.38 4.62 -4.47
CA VAL A 160 -15.35 5.48 -5.19
C VAL A 160 -15.62 4.93 -6.59
N LEU A 161 -14.58 4.62 -7.36
CA LEU A 161 -14.74 4.11 -8.72
C LEU A 161 -15.42 2.75 -8.76
N PHE A 162 -15.11 1.85 -7.82
CA PHE A 162 -15.76 0.54 -7.77
C PHE A 162 -17.21 0.63 -7.35
N SER A 163 -17.54 1.50 -6.38
CA SER A 163 -18.92 1.76 -5.99
C SER A 163 -19.75 2.23 -7.17
N PHE A 164 -19.23 3.17 -7.99
CA PHE A 164 -19.92 3.61 -9.20
C PHE A 164 -20.00 2.52 -10.28
N TYR A 165 -18.91 1.77 -10.50
CA TYR A 165 -18.85 0.72 -11.52
C TYR A 165 -19.83 -0.43 -11.25
N TYR A 166 -19.89 -0.88 -10.00
CA TYR A 166 -20.76 -1.99 -9.56
C TYR A 166 -22.12 -1.55 -9.04
N GLN A 167 -22.39 -0.23 -8.99
CA GLN A 167 -23.62 0.34 -8.42
C GLN A 167 -23.88 -0.16 -6.99
N LEU A 168 -22.80 -0.23 -6.18
CA LEU A 168 -22.90 -0.63 -4.77
C LEU A 168 -23.66 0.45 -3.97
N PRO A 169 -24.50 0.06 -3.00
CA PRO A 169 -25.28 0.99 -2.17
C PRO A 169 -24.41 1.86 -1.26
#